data_AF-A0A9D1G643-F1
#
_entry.id   AF-A0A9D1G643-F1
#
_cell.length_a   1.000
_cell.length_b   1.000
_cell.length_c   1.000
_cell.angle_alpha   90.00
_cell.angle_beta   90.00
_cell.angle_gamma   90.00
#
_symmetry.space_group_name_H-M   'P 1'
#
loop_
_entity.id
_entity.type
_entity.pdbx_description
1 polymer ?
#
loop_
_entity_poly.entity_id
_entity_poly.type
_entity_poly.pdbx_seq_one_letter_code
_entity_poly.pdbx_strand_id
1 'polypeptide(L)' 'MELYKGRPADVSGRLEREIRTYDLLDRLGMTYWRTDHADMPAGNMEACNAVDAVLGVLICKNLFLCNRQRT' A
#
# COMPACT_ATOMS: atom_id res chain seq x y z
N MET A 1 6.41 12.65 2.44
CA MET A 1 5.82 11.55 1.66
C MET A 1 5.96 11.92 0.21
N GLU A 2 6.61 11.07 -0.58
CA GLU A 2 6.86 11.30 -2.00
C GLU A 2 6.24 10.15 -2.81
N LEU A 3 5.75 10.47 -4.00
CA LEU A 3 5.14 9.49 -4.88
C LEU A 3 6.19 8.91 -5.83
N TYR A 4 6.43 7.60 -5.73
CA TYR A 4 7.34 6.86 -6.60
C TYR A 4 6.55 5.99 -7.58
N LYS A 5 7.04 5.89 -8.81
CA LYS A 5 6.48 4.99 -9.82
C LYS A 5 7.13 3.62 -9.71
N GLY A 6 6.32 2.57 -9.56
CA GLY A 6 6.79 1.18 -9.48
C GLY A 6 7.39 0.79 -8.12
N ARG A 7 8.02 -0.40 -8.08
CA ARG A 7 8.63 -1.00 -6.87
C ARG A 7 9.86 -0.23 -6.36
N PRO A 8 10.24 -0.36 -5.09
CA PRO A 8 11.51 0.18 -4.58
C PRO A 8 12.71 -0.52 -5.22
N ALA A 9 13.80 0.23 -5.42
CA ALA A 9 15.06 -0.29 -5.96
C ALA A 9 15.79 -1.20 -4.96
N ASP A 10 15.70 -0.87 -3.66
CA ASP A 10 16.18 -1.69 -2.57
C ASP A 10 14.98 -2.31 -1.83
N VAL A 11 15.00 -3.63 -1.71
CA VAL A 11 13.97 -4.42 -1.00
C VAL A 11 14.40 -4.80 0.42
N SER A 12 15.59 -4.37 0.85
CA SER A 12 16.08 -4.59 2.22
C SER A 12 15.11 -4.00 3.24
N GLY A 13 14.67 -4.80 4.20
CA GLY A 13 13.70 -4.39 5.23
C GLY A 13 12.23 -4.36 4.77
N ARG A 14 11.92 -4.73 3.51
CA ARG A 14 10.54 -4.89 3.03
C ARG A 14 9.97 -6.24 3.45
N LEU A 15 8.65 -6.29 3.64
CA LEU A 15 7.97 -7.53 3.96
C LEU A 15 7.92 -8.45 2.74
N GLU A 16 8.07 -9.76 2.93
CA GLU A 16 8.00 -10.74 1.82
C GLU A 16 6.67 -10.64 1.05
N ARG A 17 5.56 -10.38 1.76
CA ARG A 17 4.23 -10.17 1.14
C ARG A 17 4.18 -8.94 0.24
N GLU A 18 4.90 -7.87 0.60
CA GLU A 18 5.00 -6.65 -0.20
C GLU A 18 5.76 -6.94 -1.50
N ILE A 19 6.92 -7.61 -1.40
CA ILE A 19 7.73 -8.02 -2.55
C ILE A 19 6.91 -8.89 -3.52
N ARG A 20 6.21 -9.91 -3.00
CA ARG A 20 5.34 -10.78 -3.79
C ARG A 20 4.20 -10.04 -4.50
N THR A 21 3.72 -8.95 -3.89
CA THR A 21 2.69 -8.10 -4.51
C THR A 21 3.26 -7.33 -5.69
N TYR A 22 4.46 -6.75 -5.56
CA TYR A 22 5.15 -6.10 -6.67
C TYR A 22 5.45 -7.07 -7.81
N ASP A 23 5.97 -8.26 -7.51
CA ASP A 23 6.26 -9.28 -8.54
C ASP A 23 4.99 -9.67 -9.32
N LEU A 24 3.84 -9.76 -8.65
CA LEU A 24 2.56 -10.04 -9.29
C LEU A 24 2.12 -8.89 -10.21
N LEU A 25 2.21 -7.63 -9.73
CA LEU A 25 1.84 -6.45 -10.51
C LEU A 25 2.73 -6.30 -11.75
N ASP A 26 4.04 -6.50 -11.59
CA ASP A 26 5.03 -6.48 -12.67
C ASP A 26 4.72 -7.58 -13.71
N ARG A 27 4.41 -8.80 -13.25
CA ARG A 27 4.02 -9.92 -14.14
C ARG A 27 2.75 -9.63 -14.93
N LEU A 28 1.80 -8.89 -14.35
CA LEU A 28 0.57 -8.48 -15.01
C LEU A 28 0.76 -7.25 -15.93
N GLY A 29 1.94 -6.62 -15.93
CA GLY A 29 2.21 -5.40 -16.69
C GLY A 29 1.42 -4.19 -16.20
N MET A 30 0.97 -4.19 -14.94
CA MET A 30 0.18 -3.10 -14.37
C MET A 30 1.09 -1.96 -13.92
N THR A 31 0.73 -0.73 -14.27
CA THR A 31 1.43 0.45 -13.74
C THR A 31 0.85 0.82 -12.38
N TYR A 32 1.71 0.98 -11.39
CA TYR A 32 1.34 1.39 -10.04
C TYR A 32 2.30 2.46 -9.51
N TRP A 33 1.81 3.18 -8.51
CA TRP A 33 2.55 4.18 -7.77
C TRP A 33 2.52 3.82 -6.28
N ARG A 34 3.53 4.27 -5.54
CA ARG A 34 3.65 4.03 -4.10
C ARG A 34 4.14 5.28 -3.39
N THR A 35 3.79 5.41 -2.11
CA THR A 35 4.43 6.33 -1.17
C THR A 35 4.75 5.57 0.09
N ASP A 36 5.94 5.80 0.65
CA ASP A 36 6.32 5.24 1.93
C ASP A 36 6.00 6.25 3.05
N HIS A 37 5.62 5.74 4.23
CA HIS A 37 5.30 6.53 5.41
C HIS A 37 5.87 5.89 6.69
N ALA A 38 7.03 5.24 6.59
CA ALA A 38 7.64 4.47 7.69
C ALA A 38 7.78 5.26 9.00
N ASP A 39 8.06 6.57 8.91
CA ASP A 39 8.27 7.44 10.07
C ASP A 39 6.97 8.05 10.65
N MET A 40 5.85 7.93 9.94
CA MET A 40 4.54 8.39 10.40
C MET A 40 3.49 7.31 10.16
N PRO A 41 3.29 6.40 11.13
CA PRO A 41 2.17 5.47 11.10
C PRO A 41 0.87 6.26 10.92
N ALA A 42 0.03 5.87 9.96
CA ALA A 42 -1.28 6.49 9.73
C ALA A 42 -2.30 6.06 10.81
N GLY A 43 -1.96 6.27 12.08
CA GLY A 43 -2.76 5.89 13.26
C GLY A 43 -3.76 6.95 13.71
N ASN A 44 -3.67 8.17 13.19
CA ASN A 44 -4.62 9.27 13.46
C ASN A 44 -5.23 9.79 12.14
N MET A 45 -6.30 10.59 12.27
CA MET A 45 -7.03 11.11 11.11
C MET A 45 -6.18 12.10 10.31
N GLU A 46 -5.34 12.91 10.96
CA GLU A 46 -4.48 13.89 10.31
C GLU A 46 -3.44 13.21 9.40
N ALA A 47 -2.81 12.13 9.87
CA ALA A 47 -1.87 11.36 9.06
C ALA A 47 -2.57 10.65 7.90
N CYS A 48 -3.78 10.12 8.11
CA CYS A 48 -4.58 9.57 7.01
C CYS A 48 -4.85 10.61 5.93
N ASN A 49 -5.24 11.84 6.31
CA ASN A 49 -5.50 12.93 5.36
C ASN A 49 -4.23 13.35 4.61
N ALA A 50 -3.06 13.34 5.28
CA ALA A 50 -1.79 13.63 4.62
C ALA A 50 -1.40 12.57 3.57
N VAL A 51 -1.65 11.29 3.85
CA VAL A 51 -1.45 10.20 2.88
C VAL A 51 -2.43 10.32 1.71
N ASP A 52 -3.70 10.61 1.98
CA ASP A 52 -4.75 10.78 0.98
C ASP A 52 -4.43 11.94 0.02
N ALA A 53 -3.96 13.08 0.55
CA ALA A 53 -3.56 14.23 -0.24
C ALA A 53 -2.39 13.93 -1.20
N VAL A 54 -1.45 13.06 -0.80
CA VAL A 54 -0.30 12.68 -1.63
C VAL A 54 -0.69 11.70 -2.73
N LEU A 55 -1.56 10.74 -2.41
CA LEU A 55 -2.01 9.73 -3.37
C LEU A 55 -3.04 10.27 -4.36
N GLY A 56 -3.83 11.27 -3.96
CA GLY A 56 -4.83 11.93 -4.81
C GLY A 56 -5.93 10.98 -5.31
N VAL A 57 -6.13 9.85 -4.64
CA VAL A 57 -7.11 8.82 -4.98
C VAL A 57 -7.92 8.44 -3.75
N LEU A 58 -9.15 7.98 -3.97
CA LEU A 58 -9.97 7.44 -2.90
C LEU A 58 -9.32 6.19 -2.31
N ILE A 59 -8.91 6.25 -1.04
CA ILE A 59 -8.31 5.11 -0.34
C ILE A 59 -9.35 4.01 -0.11
N CYS A 60 -9.12 2.83 -0.70
CA CYS A 60 -9.92 1.64 -0.45
C CYS A 60 -9.64 1.06 0.95
N LYS A 61 -10.69 0.89 1.77
CA LYS A 61 -10.61 0.16 3.04
C LYS A 61 -11.12 -1.26 2.86
N ASN A 62 -10.31 -2.23 3.28
CA ASN A 62 -10.67 -3.64 3.19
C ASN A 62 -11.18 -4.12 4.55
N LEU A 63 -12.34 -4.79 4.54
CA LEU A 63 -12.90 -5.42 5.73
C LEU A 63 -12.80 -6.93 5.58
N PHE A 64 -11.98 -7.56 6.41
CA PHE A 64 -11.90 -9.02 6.45
C PHE A 64 -13.05 -9.54 7.34
N LEU A 65 -14.05 -10.13 6.70
CA LEU A 65 -15.27 -10.60 7.35
C LEU A 65 -15.30 -12.12 7.45
N CYS A 66 -15.96 -12.63 8.48
CA CYS A 66 -16.30 -14.04 8.60
C CYS A 66 -17.81 -14.22 8.42
N ASN A 67 -18.21 -15.13 7.54
CA ASN A 67 -19.62 -15.46 7.38
C ASN A 67 -20.13 -16.25 8.60
N ARG A 68 -21.45 -16.35 8.76
CA ARG A 68 -22.03 -17.14 9.88
C ARG A 68 -21.63 -18.62 9.82
N GLN A 69 -21.39 -19.16 8.64
CA GLN A 69 -21.09 -20.57 8.41
C GLN A 69 -19.64 -20.94 8.75
N ARG A 70 -18.75 -19.95 8.92
CA ARG A 70 -17.29 -20.11 9.08
C ARG A 70 -16.66 -21.04 8.04
N THR A 71 -17.17 -21.02 6.82
CA THR A 71 -16.66 -21.80 5.67
C THR A 71 -15.61 -21.05 4.88
#